data_AF-A0A7Y0FY32-F1
#
_entry.id   AF-A0A7Y0FY32-F1
#
_cell.length_a   1.000
_cell.length_b   1.000
_cell.length_c   1.000
_cell.angle_alpha   90.00
_cell.angle_beta   90.00
_cell.angle_gamma   90.00
#
_symmetry.space_group_name_H-M   'P 1'
#
loop_
_entity.id
_entity.type
_entity.pdbx_description
1 polymer ?
#
loop_
_entity_poly.entity_id
_entity_poly.type
_entity_poly.pdbx_seq_one_letter_code
_entity_poly.pdbx_strand_id
1 'polypeptide(L)'
;MHNPSLRVLVAENQYLIAMEVERILLDAFGCDVTITPLSQLERQLAISRYDLVVVDSAPSGTLNLKRAEMIATAGASVIFLTSYDEEATENPNLLSFPVIEKPIHPEELTRAVLAATAQPRA
;
A
#
# COMPACT_ATOMS: atom_id res chain seq x y z
N MET A 1 -18.20 -19.52 3.01
CA MET A 1 -18.20 -18.24 3.74
C MET A 1 -17.46 -17.26 2.86
N HIS A 2 -18.17 -16.36 2.18
CA HIS A 2 -17.52 -15.32 1.38
C HIS A 2 -16.96 -14.32 2.37
N ASN A 3 -15.66 -14.42 2.68
CA ASN A 3 -14.95 -13.29 3.24
C ASN A 3 -15.14 -12.16 2.21
N PRO A 4 -15.63 -10.95 2.58
CA PRO A 4 -15.75 -9.88 1.60
C PRO A 4 -14.40 -9.72 0.91
N SER A 5 -14.40 -9.76 -0.42
CA SER A 5 -13.19 -9.64 -1.22
C SER A 5 -12.43 -8.40 -0.75
N LEU A 6 -11.17 -8.60 -0.33
CA LEU A 6 -10.30 -7.53 0.17
C LEU A 6 -10.29 -6.39 -0.87
N ARG A 7 -10.49 -5.14 -0.45
CA ARG A 7 -10.43 -3.99 -1.37
C ARG A 7 -9.11 -3.27 -1.22
N VAL A 8 -8.28 -3.33 -2.27
CA VAL A 8 -6.94 -2.74 -2.25
C VAL A 8 -6.87 -1.54 -3.19
N LEU A 9 -6.34 -0.43 -2.69
CA LEU A 9 -5.96 0.72 -3.52
C LEU A 9 -4.45 0.70 -3.76
N VAL A 10 -4.02 0.79 -5.00
CA VAL A 10 -2.60 0.93 -5.38
C VAL A 10 -2.38 2.35 -5.87
N ALA A 11 -1.63 3.14 -5.11
CA ALA A 11 -1.31 4.53 -5.41
C ALA A 11 0.16 4.67 -5.83
N GLU A 12 0.39 4.67 -7.14
CA GLU A 12 1.72 4.58 -7.75
C GLU A 12 1.74 5.39 -9.06
N ASN A 13 2.80 6.15 -9.29
CA ASN A 13 2.96 6.95 -10.51
C ASN A 13 3.48 6.12 -11.68
N GLN A 14 4.23 5.05 -11.41
CA GLN A 14 4.75 4.13 -12.41
C GLN A 14 3.74 3.02 -12.69
N TYR A 15 2.92 3.20 -13.72
CA TYR A 15 1.80 2.29 -14.02
C TYR A 15 2.19 0.81 -14.16
N LEU A 16 3.40 0.50 -14.66
CA LEU A 16 3.89 -0.88 -14.76
C LEU A 16 4.11 -1.53 -13.39
N ILE A 17 4.60 -0.78 -12.40
CA ILE A 17 4.74 -1.26 -11.03
C ILE A 17 3.35 -1.45 -10.41
N ALA A 18 2.43 -0.51 -10.64
CA ALA A 18 1.07 -0.63 -10.15
C ALA A 18 0.37 -1.89 -10.68
N MET A 19 0.54 -2.19 -11.98
CA MET A 19 0.04 -3.42 -12.61
C MET A 19 0.70 -4.69 -12.06
N GLU A 20 1.99 -4.65 -11.78
CA GLU A 20 2.70 -5.79 -11.18
C GLU A 20 2.16 -6.10 -9.79
N VAL A 21 1.98 -5.08 -8.95
CA VAL A 21 1.35 -5.18 -7.63
C VAL A 21 -0.07 -5.73 -7.74
N GLU A 22 -0.89 -5.16 -8.64
CA GLU A 22 -2.25 -5.64 -8.90
C GLU A 22 -2.28 -7.13 -9.25
N ARG A 23 -1.44 -7.54 -10.21
CA ARG A 23 -1.35 -8.93 -10.64
C ARG A 23 -1.01 -9.87 -9.48
N ILE A 24 -0.01 -9.51 -8.67
CA ILE A 24 0.40 -10.32 -7.51
C ILE A 24 -0.76 -10.46 -6.51
N LEU A 25 -1.46 -9.36 -6.23
CA LEU A 25 -2.59 -9.34 -5.29
C LEU A 25 -3.80 -10.13 -5.81
N LEU A 26 -4.09 -10.06 -7.10
CA LEU A 26 -5.12 -10.85 -7.76
C LEU A 26 -4.78 -12.34 -7.69
N ASP A 27 -3.55 -12.72 -8.04
CA ASP A 27 -3.08 -14.11 -8.04
C ASP A 27 -3.08 -14.73 -6.63
N ALA A 28 -2.70 -13.95 -5.61
CA ALA A 28 -2.59 -14.43 -4.23
C ALA A 28 -3.92 -14.45 -3.46
N PHE A 29 -4.81 -13.47 -3.69
CA PHE A 29 -5.98 -13.25 -2.84
C PHE A 29 -7.32 -13.21 -3.58
N GLY A 30 -7.35 -13.09 -4.91
CA GLY A 30 -8.60 -12.89 -5.67
C GLY A 30 -9.36 -11.63 -5.23
N CYS A 31 -8.63 -10.58 -4.87
CA CYS A 31 -9.15 -9.35 -4.28
C CYS A 31 -9.56 -8.29 -5.32
N ASP A 32 -10.25 -7.25 -4.89
CA ASP A 32 -10.60 -6.12 -5.77
C ASP A 32 -9.49 -5.06 -5.69
N VAL A 33 -8.78 -4.84 -6.79
CA VAL A 33 -7.71 -3.85 -6.87
C VAL A 33 -8.17 -2.61 -7.65
N THR A 34 -7.86 -1.43 -7.14
CA THR A 34 -8.01 -0.15 -7.85
C THR A 34 -6.63 0.49 -7.98
N ILE A 35 -6.22 0.83 -9.20
CA ILE A 35 -4.98 1.58 -9.46
C ILE A 35 -5.30 3.07 -9.58
N THR A 36 -4.49 3.92 -8.95
CA THR A 36 -4.60 5.38 -9.06
C THR A 36 -3.21 6.03 -9.04
N PRO A 37 -3.00 7.17 -9.73
CA PRO A 37 -1.78 7.94 -9.55
C PRO A 37 -1.72 8.55 -8.14
N LEU A 38 -0.51 8.77 -7.60
CA LEU A 38 -0.32 9.30 -6.24
C LEU A 38 -1.07 10.62 -6.00
N SER A 39 -1.17 11.47 -7.03
CA SER A 39 -1.89 12.75 -6.97
C SER A 39 -3.40 12.62 -6.73
N GLN A 40 -3.97 11.43 -6.94
CA GLN A 40 -5.39 11.14 -6.75
C GLN A 40 -5.68 10.31 -5.49
N LEU A 41 -4.66 9.92 -4.72
CA LEU A 41 -4.80 9.09 -3.52
C LEU A 41 -5.88 9.64 -2.56
N GLU A 42 -5.78 10.92 -2.19
CA GLU A 42 -6.75 11.56 -1.28
C GLU A 42 -8.18 11.53 -1.84
N ARG A 43 -8.34 11.81 -3.14
CA ARG A 43 -9.64 11.77 -3.79
C ARG A 43 -10.23 10.36 -3.76
N GLN A 44 -9.43 9.33 -4.04
CA GLN A 44 -9.90 7.94 -4.04
C GLN A 44 -10.33 7.49 -2.64
N LEU A 45 -9.56 7.84 -1.62
CA LEU A 45 -9.92 7.56 -0.21
C LEU A 45 -11.21 8.27 0.23
N ALA A 46 -11.53 9.43 -0.37
CA ALA A 46 -12.76 10.16 -0.05
C ALA A 46 -14.02 9.57 -0.70
N ILE A 47 -13.90 8.92 -1.87
CA ILE A 47 -15.05 8.42 -2.64
C ILE A 47 -15.32 6.92 -2.43
N SER A 48 -14.32 6.17 -1.97
CA SER A 48 -14.37 4.72 -1.83
C SER A 48 -13.71 4.26 -0.54
N ARG A 49 -14.16 3.11 -0.01
CA ARG A 49 -13.53 2.44 1.13
C ARG A 49 -12.61 1.33 0.66
N TYR A 50 -11.44 1.29 1.28
CA TYR A 50 -10.41 0.27 1.04
C TYR A 50 -10.02 -0.36 2.36
N ASP A 51 -9.61 -1.62 2.30
CA ASP A 51 -9.07 -2.34 3.46
C ASP A 51 -7.56 -2.13 3.59
N LEU A 52 -6.90 -1.94 2.45
CA LEU A 52 -5.47 -1.81 2.33
C LEU A 52 -5.13 -0.80 1.23
N VAL A 53 -4.07 -0.02 1.46
CA VAL A 53 -3.49 0.87 0.46
C VAL A 53 -2.00 0.53 0.30
N VAL A 54 -1.61 0.20 -0.93
CA VAL A 54 -0.21 0.10 -1.33
C VAL A 54 0.17 1.42 -1.96
N VAL A 55 1.18 2.11 -1.43
CA VAL A 55 1.52 3.48 -1.83
C VAL A 55 3.01 3.62 -2.11
N ASP A 56 3.35 4.27 -3.21
CA ASP A 56 4.73 4.63 -3.53
C ASP A 56 5.28 5.62 -2.48
N SER A 57 6.45 5.31 -1.92
CA SER A 57 7.13 6.16 -0.96
C SER A 57 7.59 7.45 -1.63
N ALA A 58 7.74 8.49 -0.80
CA ALA A 58 8.47 9.67 -1.18
C ALA A 58 9.82 9.70 -0.44
N PRO A 59 10.82 10.43 -0.96
CA PRO A 59 12.05 10.70 -0.21
C PRO A 59 11.78 11.41 1.12
N SER A 60 10.69 12.18 1.21
CA SER A 60 10.28 12.88 2.42
C SER A 60 9.48 11.98 3.37
N GLY A 61 10.09 11.59 4.49
CA GLY A 61 9.40 10.84 5.55
C GLY A 61 8.21 11.56 6.16
N THR A 62 8.22 12.88 6.23
CA THR A 62 7.06 13.67 6.69
C THR A 62 5.87 13.52 5.75
N LEU A 63 6.11 13.47 4.44
CA LEU A 63 5.06 13.23 3.45
C LEU A 63 4.51 11.80 3.57
N ASN A 64 5.38 10.81 3.78
CA ASN A 64 4.96 9.43 4.01
C ASN A 64 4.11 9.28 5.27
N LEU A 65 4.50 9.93 6.38
CA LEU A 65 3.71 9.92 7.61
C LEU A 65 2.33 10.55 7.40
N LYS A 66 2.26 11.70 6.74
CA LYS A 66 0.98 12.34 6.42
C LYS A 66 0.08 11.43 5.57
N ARG A 67 0.66 10.70 4.61
CA ARG A 67 -0.07 9.71 3.80
C ARG A 67 -0.57 8.55 4.66
N ALA A 68 0.27 8.01 5.53
CA ALA A 68 -0.11 6.93 6.44
C ALA A 68 -1.25 7.34 7.37
N GLU A 69 -1.19 8.53 7.98
CA GLU A 69 -2.25 9.07 8.84
C GLU A 69 -3.57 9.26 8.08
N MET A 70 -3.50 9.79 6.85
CA MET A 70 -4.67 9.94 5.99
C MET A 70 -5.31 8.59 5.64
N ILE A 71 -4.49 7.59 5.29
CA ILE A 71 -4.94 6.22 4.96
C ILE A 71 -5.56 5.55 6.19
N ALA A 72 -4.92 5.67 7.35
CA ALA A 72 -5.42 5.13 8.61
C ALA A 72 -6.75 5.79 9.02
N THR A 73 -6.88 7.12 8.85
CA THR A 73 -8.12 7.86 9.09
C THR A 73 -9.26 7.40 8.18
N ALA A 74 -8.94 6.97 6.95
CA ALA A 74 -9.90 6.37 6.03
C ALA A 74 -10.28 4.90 6.38
N GLY A 75 -9.65 4.32 7.41
CA GLY A 75 -9.92 2.96 7.90
C GLY A 75 -9.14 1.86 7.19
N ALA A 76 -8.11 2.20 6.41
CA ALA A 76 -7.29 1.26 5.67
C ALA A 76 -5.90 1.09 6.30
N SER A 77 -5.31 -0.09 6.15
CA SER A 77 -3.88 -0.30 6.45
C SER A 77 -3.00 0.22 5.32
N VAL A 78 -1.75 0.59 5.62
CA VAL A 78 -0.78 1.10 4.63
C VAL A 78 0.38 0.13 4.44
N ILE A 79 0.82 -0.03 3.19
CA ILE A 79 2.08 -0.66 2.79
C ILE A 79 2.81 0.31 1.86
N PHE A 80 4.08 0.58 2.12
CA PHE A 80 4.89 1.44 1.26
C PHE A 80 5.67 0.62 0.24
N LEU A 81 5.77 1.14 -0.99
CA LEU A 81 6.72 0.66 -2.00
C LEU A 81 7.90 1.62 -2.03
N THR A 82 9.12 1.11 -1.87
CA THR A 82 10.34 1.94 -1.88
C THR A 82 11.27 1.56 -3.02
N SER A 83 11.95 2.55 -3.58
CA SER A 83 13.08 2.30 -4.49
C SER A 83 14.37 2.23 -3.67
N TYR A 84 15.33 1.41 -4.08
CA TYR A 84 16.63 1.24 -3.40
C TYR A 84 17.38 2.58 -3.16
N ASP A 85 17.19 3.55 -4.05
CA ASP A 85 17.79 4.89 -3.94
C ASP A 85 17.22 5.72 -2.76
N GLU A 86 16.11 5.30 -2.16
CA GLU A 86 15.48 5.89 -0.98
C GLU A 86 15.75 4.98 0.23
N GLU A 87 17.02 4.84 0.63
CA GLU A 87 17.39 3.93 1.72
C GLU A 87 16.52 4.15 2.97
N ALA A 88 15.97 3.06 3.53
CA ALA A 88 15.26 3.05 4.81
C ALA A 88 16.10 3.63 5.98
N THR A 89 17.43 3.70 5.80
CA THR A 89 18.37 4.38 6.71
C THR A 89 18.08 5.88 6.85
N GLU A 90 17.52 6.53 5.82
CA GLU A 90 17.24 7.97 5.81
C GLU A 90 15.81 8.32 6.28
N ASN A 91 14.92 7.33 6.40
CA ASN A 91 13.52 7.53 6.79
C ASN A 91 13.11 6.69 8.01
N PRO A 92 13.56 7.07 9.23
CA PRO A 92 13.21 6.35 10.46
C PRO A 92 11.70 6.25 10.70
N ASN A 93 10.90 7.16 10.14
CA ASN A 93 9.44 7.13 10.24
C ASN A 93 8.80 5.98 9.43
N LEU A 94 9.47 5.48 8.38
CA LEU A 94 8.97 4.33 7.60
C LEU A 94 9.19 3.00 8.32
N LEU A 95 10.13 2.91 9.28
CA LEU A 95 10.41 1.70 10.05
C LEU A 95 9.21 1.16 10.83
N SER A 96 8.20 2.01 11.08
CA SER A 96 6.97 1.63 11.78
C SER A 96 5.90 1.03 10.87
N PHE A 97 6.12 1.02 9.55
CA PHE A 97 5.16 0.53 8.55
C PHE A 97 5.76 -0.63 7.75
N PRO A 98 4.92 -1.52 7.19
CA PRO A 98 5.39 -2.48 6.20
C PRO A 98 5.91 -1.73 4.95
N VAL A 99 7.15 -2.01 4.59
CA VAL A 99 7.81 -1.46 3.39
C VAL A 99 8.23 -2.63 2.51
N ILE A 100 7.94 -2.52 1.21
CA ILE A 100 8.33 -3.48 0.17
C ILE A 100 9.30 -2.77 -0.76
N GLU A 101 10.46 -3.38 -0.97
CA GLU A 101 11.44 -2.86 -1.91
C GLU A 101 11.06 -3.20 -3.36
N LYS A 102 11.29 -2.27 -4.28
CA LYS A 102 11.24 -2.50 -5.72
C LYS A 102 12.57 -3.14 -6.16
N PRO A 103 12.58 -4.27 -6.88
CA PRO A 103 11.46 -4.91 -7.59
C PRO A 103 10.53 -5.73 -6.68
N ILE A 104 9.23 -5.71 -6.99
CA ILE A 104 8.20 -6.28 -6.11
C ILE A 104 8.24 -7.81 -6.15
N HIS A 105 8.59 -8.43 -5.02
CA HIS A 105 8.56 -9.87 -4.89
C HIS A 105 7.19 -10.38 -4.40
N PRO A 106 6.54 -11.35 -5.10
CA PRO A 106 5.20 -11.83 -4.74
C PRO A 106 5.06 -12.32 -3.30
N GLU A 107 6.05 -13.08 -2.81
CA GLU A 107 6.06 -13.63 -1.46
C GLU A 107 6.19 -12.54 -0.38
N GLU A 108 6.89 -11.46 -0.69
CA GLU A 108 7.09 -10.34 0.21
C GLU A 108 5.80 -9.52 0.35
N LEU A 109 5.21 -9.14 -0.79
CA LEU A 109 3.94 -8.42 -0.81
C LEU A 109 2.82 -9.23 -0.14
N THR A 110 2.74 -10.53 -0.43
CA THR A 110 1.74 -11.42 0.19
C THR A 110 1.89 -11.46 1.72
N ARG A 111 3.11 -11.59 2.23
CA ARG A 111 3.37 -11.58 3.68
C ARG A 111 3.01 -10.24 4.32
N ALA A 112 3.35 -9.13 3.68
CA ALA A 112 3.02 -7.80 4.19
C ALA A 112 1.50 -7.56 4.23
N VAL A 113 0.77 -7.99 3.20
CA VAL A 113 -0.71 -7.91 3.15
C VAL A 113 -1.32 -8.73 4.28
N LEU A 114 -0.88 -9.98 4.46
CA LEU A 114 -1.36 -10.84 5.55
C LEU A 114 -1.10 -10.22 6.93
N ALA A 115 0.09 -9.66 7.17
CA ALA A 115 0.41 -9.00 8.42
C ALA A 115 -0.44 -7.73 8.65
N ALA A 116 -0.61 -6.91 7.63
CA ALA A 116 -1.37 -5.65 7.68
C ALA A 116 -2.88 -5.86 7.87
N THR A 117 -3.41 -7.01 7.46
CA THR A 117 -4.84 -7.35 7.56
C THR A 117 -5.17 -8.22 8.77
N ALA A 118 -4.18 -8.88 9.37
CA ALA A 118 -4.36 -9.70 10.58
C ALA A 118 -4.40 -8.89 11.88
N GLN A 119 -3.92 -7.65 11.90
CA GLN A 119 -4.01 -6.80 13.09
C GLN A 119 -5.46 -6.33 13.31
N PRO A 120 -6.03 -6.50 14.52
CA PRO A 120 -7.36 -6.02 14.81
C PRO A 120 -7.38 -4.50 14.64
N ARG A 121 -8.29 -4.02 13.78
CA ARG A 121 -8.62 -2.58 13.65
C ARG A 121 -9.03 -2.08 15.04
N ALA A 122 -8.19 -1.28 15.69
CA ALA A 122 -8.46 -0.68 17.00
C ALA A 122 -9.57 0.38 16.90
#